data_AF-A0A7N2LJT3-F1
#
_entry.id   AF-A0A7N2LJT3-F1
#
_cell.length_a   1.000
_cell.length_b   1.000
_cell.length_c   1.000
_cell.angle_alpha   90.00
_cell.angle_beta   90.00
_cell.angle_gamma   90.00
#
_symmetry.space_group_name_H-M   'P 1'
#
loop_
_entity.id
_entity.type
_entity.pdbx_description
1 polymer ?
#
loop_
_entity_poly.entity_id
_entity_poly.type
_entity_poly.pdbx_seq_one_letter_code
_entity_poly.pdbx_strand_id
1 'polypeptide(L)'
;MYFLIYLGDVITTNNIPIANASLYWDQAISPTKSRGIPFANVFGNHDDAPFEWPKEWFPAPEIPQLICPAVNSTHSGEEACSFRGTQRIELMKHEIEHNLLSYSSNGPKALWPSISNYVIQVSSSDDPKSPVVYLYFLDSGGGSYPQVISNAQAEWFQNKSEEINPNSRH
;
A
#
# COMPACT_ATOMS: atom_id res chain seq x y z
N MET A 1 11.74 -12.86 -17.75
CA MET A 1 10.89 -12.79 -16.54
C MET A 1 10.34 -11.38 -16.45
N TYR A 2 9.07 -11.21 -16.12
CA TYR A 2 8.49 -9.88 -15.87
C TYR A 2 8.45 -9.61 -14.38
N PHE A 3 8.61 -8.35 -13.99
CA PHE A 3 8.37 -7.86 -12.64
C PHE A 3 7.45 -6.65 -12.76
N LEU A 4 6.37 -6.61 -11.99
CA LEU A 4 5.40 -5.51 -12.04
C LEU A 4 5.57 -4.58 -10.83
N ILE A 5 5.39 -3.28 -11.06
CA ILE A 5 5.42 -2.28 -10.01
C ILE A 5 4.12 -1.50 -10.05
N TYR A 6 3.37 -1.48 -8.94
CA TYR A 6 2.26 -0.55 -8.73
C TYR A 6 2.76 0.67 -7.96
N LEU A 7 2.54 1.87 -8.50
CA LEU A 7 3.11 3.12 -7.96
C LEU A 7 2.13 3.93 -7.10
N GLY A 8 1.10 3.26 -6.56
CA GLY A 8 0.04 3.89 -5.77
C GLY A 8 -1.21 4.23 -6.58
N ASP A 9 -2.26 4.58 -5.85
CA ASP A 9 -3.59 4.96 -6.35
C ASP A 9 -4.19 3.93 -7.31
N VAL A 10 -4.02 2.65 -6.98
CA VAL A 10 -4.60 1.54 -7.75
C VAL A 10 -6.08 1.40 -7.44
N ILE A 11 -6.47 1.67 -6.19
CA ILE A 11 -7.85 1.72 -5.73
C ILE A 11 -8.17 3.13 -5.18
N THR A 12 -9.46 3.44 -5.06
CA THR A 12 -9.93 4.66 -4.42
C THR A 12 -10.90 4.33 -3.28
N THR A 13 -10.46 4.57 -2.05
CA THR A 13 -11.29 4.34 -0.86
C THR A 13 -12.22 5.49 -0.53
N ASN A 14 -12.15 6.59 -1.28
CA ASN A 14 -13.12 7.69 -1.21
C ASN A 14 -14.57 7.19 -1.39
N ASN A 15 -14.77 6.05 -2.07
CA ASN A 15 -16.08 5.45 -2.30
C ASN A 15 -16.37 4.22 -1.40
N ILE A 16 -15.53 3.98 -0.39
CA ILE A 16 -15.55 2.79 0.44
C ILE A 16 -15.78 3.19 1.91
N PRO A 17 -17.02 3.08 2.43
CA PRO A 17 -17.37 3.61 3.75
C PRO A 17 -16.91 2.74 4.92
N ILE A 18 -16.47 1.50 4.68
CA ILE A 18 -16.06 0.53 5.69
C ILE A 18 -14.67 -0.04 5.40
N ALA A 19 -14.10 -0.78 6.36
CA ALA A 19 -12.76 -1.34 6.26
C ALA A 19 -12.69 -2.59 5.36
N ASN A 20 -13.09 -2.50 4.08
CA ASN A 20 -13.04 -3.59 3.11
C ASN A 20 -12.22 -3.27 1.84
N ALA A 21 -11.32 -2.28 1.88
CA ALA A 21 -10.50 -1.90 0.73
C ALA A 21 -9.59 -3.03 0.23
N SER A 22 -9.15 -3.93 1.11
CA SER A 22 -8.33 -5.10 0.75
C SER A 22 -9.00 -6.03 -0.26
N LEU A 23 -10.34 -6.12 -0.25
CA LEU A 23 -11.10 -6.87 -1.26
C LEU A 23 -10.88 -6.30 -2.67
N TYR A 24 -10.94 -4.97 -2.79
CA TYR A 24 -10.77 -4.30 -4.08
C TYR A 24 -9.31 -4.30 -4.53
N TRP A 25 -8.38 -4.20 -3.57
CA TRP A 25 -6.97 -4.40 -3.82
C TRP A 25 -6.71 -5.78 -4.43
N ASP A 26 -7.23 -6.85 -3.81
CA ASP A 26 -7.10 -8.23 -4.32
C ASP A 26 -7.68 -8.39 -5.73
N GLN A 27 -8.82 -7.75 -6.02
CA GLN A 27 -9.40 -7.73 -7.36
C GLN A 27 -8.46 -7.06 -8.37
N ALA A 28 -7.90 -5.90 -8.02
CA ALA A 28 -7.01 -5.14 -8.89
C ALA A 28 -5.72 -5.91 -9.22
N ILE A 29 -5.13 -6.61 -8.24
CA ILE A 29 -3.89 -7.37 -8.45
C ILE A 29 -4.14 -8.81 -8.96
N SER A 30 -5.39 -9.27 -9.01
CA SER A 30 -5.73 -10.64 -9.42
C SER A 30 -5.16 -11.06 -10.78
N PRO A 31 -5.08 -10.20 -11.82
CA PRO A 31 -4.49 -10.61 -13.09
C PRO A 31 -2.99 -10.91 -12.95
N THR A 32 -2.27 -10.09 -12.19
CA THR A 32 -0.83 -10.27 -11.91
C THR A 32 -0.58 -11.56 -11.13
N LYS A 33 -1.41 -11.84 -10.12
CA LYS A 33 -1.39 -13.10 -9.36
C LYS A 33 -1.68 -14.31 -10.26
N SER A 34 -2.72 -14.24 -11.10
CA SER A 34 -3.13 -15.34 -11.97
C SER A 34 -2.04 -15.72 -13.00
N ARG A 35 -1.20 -14.76 -13.38
CA ARG A 35 -0.08 -14.96 -14.30
C ARG A 35 1.22 -15.37 -13.62
N GLY A 36 1.23 -15.48 -12.28
CA GLY A 36 2.44 -15.82 -11.52
C GLY A 36 3.55 -14.76 -11.64
N ILE A 37 3.19 -13.49 -11.85
CA ILE A 37 4.16 -12.41 -12.03
C ILE A 37 4.56 -11.86 -10.64
N PRO A 38 5.86 -11.86 -10.29
CA PRO A 38 6.33 -11.20 -9.07
C PRO A 38 6.13 -9.69 -9.18
N PHE A 39 5.77 -9.06 -8.07
CA PHE A 39 5.43 -7.65 -8.07
C PHE A 39 5.77 -6.95 -6.75
N ALA A 40 5.75 -5.63 -6.77
CA ALA A 40 5.82 -4.80 -5.57
C ALA A 40 4.92 -3.57 -5.73
N ASN A 41 4.61 -2.90 -4.63
CA ASN A 41 3.74 -1.75 -4.61
C ASN A 41 4.13 -0.67 -3.59
N VAL A 42 3.81 0.56 -3.95
CA VAL A 42 3.60 1.66 -3.01
C VAL A 42 2.10 1.91 -2.94
N PHE A 43 1.59 2.22 -1.76
CA PHE A 43 0.23 2.73 -1.62
C PHE A 43 0.22 4.25 -1.71
N GLY A 44 -0.62 4.78 -2.58
CA GLY A 44 -0.86 6.19 -2.79
C GLY A 44 -1.93 6.75 -1.85
N ASN A 45 -2.20 8.04 -1.98
CA ASN A 45 -3.14 8.76 -1.12
C ASN A 45 -4.59 8.33 -1.31
N HIS A 46 -4.97 7.82 -2.48
CA HIS A 46 -6.32 7.34 -2.74
C HIS A 46 -6.55 5.92 -2.26
N ASP A 47 -5.49 5.12 -2.09
CA ASP A 47 -5.61 3.74 -1.67
C ASP A 47 -6.14 3.59 -0.22
N ASP A 48 -6.02 4.63 0.61
CA ASP A 48 -6.55 4.69 1.98
C ASP A 48 -7.17 6.07 2.32
N ALA A 49 -7.56 6.85 1.31
CA ALA A 49 -8.29 8.08 1.49
C ALA A 49 -9.58 7.88 2.33
N PRO A 50 -9.95 8.87 3.17
CA PRO A 50 -11.22 8.83 3.87
C PRO A 50 -12.38 8.82 2.87
N PHE A 51 -13.47 8.17 3.25
CA PHE A 51 -14.71 8.16 2.48
C PHE A 51 -15.22 9.60 2.25
N GLU A 52 -15.59 9.90 1.01
CA GLU A 52 -16.16 11.17 0.59
C GLU A 52 -17.59 10.96 0.11
N TRP A 53 -18.53 11.72 0.68
CA TRP A 53 -19.92 11.65 0.26
C TRP A 53 -20.11 12.29 -1.12
N PRO A 54 -20.56 11.55 -2.16
CA PRO A 54 -20.83 12.16 -3.44
C PRO A 54 -22.13 12.96 -3.35
N LYS A 55 -22.00 14.25 -3.01
CA LYS A 55 -23.12 15.20 -2.83
C LYS A 55 -24.02 15.30 -4.06
N GLU A 56 -23.46 15.05 -5.24
CA GLU A 56 -24.15 15.06 -6.52
C GLU A 56 -25.04 13.83 -6.74
N TRP A 57 -24.67 12.69 -6.13
CA TRP A 57 -25.43 11.44 -6.24
C TRP A 57 -26.46 11.30 -5.11
N PHE A 58 -26.20 11.96 -3.97
CA PHE A 58 -27.05 11.90 -2.78
C PHE A 58 -27.15 13.29 -2.11
N PRO A 59 -28.08 14.16 -2.54
CA PRO A 59 -28.33 15.43 -1.86
C PRO A 59 -28.85 15.17 -0.44
N ALA A 60 -28.13 15.65 0.57
CA ALA A 60 -28.39 15.37 1.99
C ALA A 60 -29.77 15.92 2.43
N PRO A 61 -30.53 15.14 3.24
CA PRO A 61 -30.17 14.95 4.65
C PRO A 61 -30.10 13.48 5.15
N GLU A 62 -30.24 12.47 4.30
CA GLU A 62 -30.32 11.08 4.71
C GLU A 62 -29.03 10.32 4.39
N ILE A 63 -28.03 10.38 5.28
CA ILE A 63 -26.89 9.45 5.22
C ILE A 63 -27.47 8.03 5.32
N PRO A 64 -27.31 7.15 4.31
CA PRO A 64 -27.81 5.79 4.36
C PRO A 64 -27.25 5.05 5.56
N GLN A 65 -28.12 4.40 6.32
CA GLN A 65 -27.71 3.58 7.45
C GLN A 65 -26.84 2.41 6.96
N LEU A 66 -25.74 2.16 7.66
CA LEU A 66 -24.85 1.03 7.37
C LEU A 66 -25.58 -0.28 7.70
N ILE A 67 -25.94 -1.06 6.69
CA ILE A 67 -26.60 -2.37 6.87
C ILE A 67 -25.51 -3.45 6.99
N CYS A 68 -25.20 -3.81 8.23
CA CYS A 68 -24.25 -4.87 8.56
C CYS A 68 -24.93 -6.25 8.55
N PRO A 69 -24.25 -7.34 8.13
CA PRO A 69 -24.72 -8.70 8.35
C PRO A 69 -24.88 -8.96 9.85
N ALA A 70 -26.00 -9.56 10.27
CA ALA A 70 -26.30 -9.78 11.67
C ALA A 70 -25.26 -10.67 12.39
N VAL A 71 -25.09 -10.40 13.69
CA VAL A 71 -24.12 -10.88 14.70
C VAL A 71 -24.01 -12.41 14.88
N ASN A 72 -24.61 -13.23 14.02
CA ASN A 72 -24.57 -14.69 14.11
C ASN A 72 -23.39 -15.35 13.36
N SER A 73 -22.48 -14.58 12.78
CA SER A 73 -21.19 -15.08 12.30
C SER A 73 -20.17 -15.03 13.44
N THR A 74 -19.48 -16.14 13.67
CA THR A 74 -18.48 -16.34 14.75
C THR A 74 -17.19 -15.52 14.60
N HIS A 75 -17.22 -14.42 13.85
CA HIS A 75 -16.08 -13.55 13.60
C HIS A 75 -16.44 -12.09 13.92
N SER A 76 -16.11 -11.66 15.14
CA SER A 76 -15.76 -10.27 15.50
C SER A 76 -16.51 -9.14 14.78
N GLY A 77 -17.85 -9.14 14.86
CA GLY A 77 -18.73 -8.27 14.07
C GLY A 77 -18.76 -6.78 14.43
N GLU A 78 -18.12 -6.34 15.51
CA GLU A 78 -18.15 -4.93 15.94
C GLU A 78 -17.10 -4.05 15.26
N GLU A 79 -15.90 -4.58 14.95
CA GLU A 79 -14.84 -3.81 14.27
C GLU A 79 -15.03 -3.79 12.74
N ALA A 80 -15.55 -4.86 12.16
CA ALA A 80 -15.68 -5.04 10.71
C ALA A 80 -16.77 -4.16 10.05
N CYS A 81 -17.72 -3.64 10.83
CA CYS A 81 -18.82 -2.81 10.32
C CYS A 81 -18.91 -1.45 11.02
N SER A 82 -17.78 -0.75 11.06
CA SER A 82 -17.69 0.64 11.48
C SER A 82 -17.43 1.55 10.26
N PHE A 83 -17.87 2.81 10.32
CA PHE A 83 -17.49 3.86 9.35
C PHE A 83 -16.02 4.23 9.54
N ARG A 84 -15.15 3.29 9.23
CA ARG A 84 -13.71 3.38 9.33
C ARG A 84 -13.16 2.79 8.04
N GLY A 85 -12.51 3.61 7.22
CA GLY A 85 -11.80 3.11 6.04
C GLY A 85 -10.65 2.18 6.42
N THR A 86 -10.25 1.32 5.48
CA THR A 86 -9.02 0.51 5.64
C THR A 86 -7.81 1.44 5.61
N GLN A 87 -6.97 1.39 6.64
CA GLN A 87 -5.75 2.19 6.67
C GLN A 87 -4.65 1.57 5.80
N ARG A 88 -3.73 2.40 5.31
CA ARG A 88 -2.58 1.92 4.51
C ARG A 88 -1.75 0.82 5.18
N ILE A 89 -1.61 0.87 6.51
CA ILE A 89 -0.87 -0.17 7.25
C ILE A 89 -1.58 -1.52 7.20
N GLU A 90 -2.92 -1.51 7.16
CA GLU A 90 -3.76 -2.71 7.07
C GLU A 90 -3.67 -3.29 5.64
N LEU A 91 -3.63 -2.43 4.62
CA LEU A 91 -3.38 -2.85 3.24
C LEU A 91 -2.00 -3.47 3.04
N MET A 92 -0.94 -2.85 3.57
CA MET A 92 0.42 -3.40 3.48
C MET A 92 0.56 -4.70 4.26
N LYS A 93 -0.07 -4.79 5.44
CA LYS A 93 -0.10 -6.04 6.20
C LYS A 93 -0.79 -7.15 5.40
N HIS A 94 -1.97 -6.87 4.83
CA HIS A 94 -2.70 -7.81 3.98
C HIS A 94 -1.86 -8.26 2.79
N GLU A 95 -1.19 -7.33 2.12
CA GLU A 95 -0.30 -7.59 1.00
C GLU A 95 0.83 -8.57 1.39
N ILE A 96 1.57 -8.27 2.45
CA ILE A 96 2.70 -9.09 2.89
C ILE A 96 2.25 -10.48 3.37
N GLU A 97 1.11 -10.57 4.05
CA GLU A 97 0.63 -11.82 4.64
C GLU A 97 -0.08 -12.75 3.63
N HIS A 98 -0.72 -12.19 2.60
CA HIS A 98 -1.57 -12.95 1.69
C HIS A 98 -1.05 -13.06 0.25
N ASN A 99 -0.01 -12.30 -0.15
CA ASN A 99 0.53 -12.33 -1.51
C ASN A 99 1.96 -12.86 -1.57
N LEU A 100 2.11 -14.17 -1.77
CA LEU A 100 3.40 -14.87 -1.88
C LEU A 100 4.32 -14.35 -3.00
N LEU A 101 3.77 -13.69 -4.01
CA LEU A 101 4.51 -13.11 -5.14
C LEU A 101 4.87 -11.64 -4.94
N SER A 102 4.45 -11.06 -3.80
CA SER A 102 4.76 -9.68 -3.45
C SER A 102 6.14 -9.57 -2.84
N TYR A 103 6.88 -8.56 -3.29
CA TYR A 103 8.14 -8.11 -2.74
C TYR A 103 7.97 -6.78 -1.99
N SER A 104 6.73 -6.36 -1.75
CA SER A 104 6.43 -5.19 -0.93
C SER A 104 6.84 -5.42 0.51
N SER A 105 7.21 -4.35 1.20
CA SER A 105 7.59 -4.43 2.61
C SER A 105 7.30 -3.13 3.32
N ASN A 106 7.19 -3.20 4.64
CA ASN A 106 7.25 -2.00 5.47
C ASN A 106 8.67 -1.40 5.43
N GLY A 107 8.74 -0.08 5.52
CA GLY A 107 9.98 0.62 5.77
C GLY A 107 10.43 0.60 7.23
N PRO A 108 11.57 1.25 7.53
CA PRO A 108 12.04 1.39 8.90
C PRO A 108 11.01 2.07 9.80
N LYS A 109 10.79 1.52 11.00
CA LYS A 109 9.82 2.03 11.99
C LYS A 109 10.07 3.48 12.42
N ALA A 110 11.29 3.98 12.24
CA ALA A 110 11.66 5.37 12.55
C ALA A 110 11.13 6.37 11.51
N LEU A 111 10.66 5.91 10.35
CA LEU A 111 10.05 6.76 9.33
C LEU A 111 8.56 6.98 9.61
N TRP A 112 8.05 8.12 9.15
CA TRP A 112 6.63 8.43 9.19
C TRP A 112 6.19 9.04 7.84
N PRO A 113 5.36 8.34 7.04
CA PRO A 113 4.91 6.96 7.23
C PRO A 113 6.06 5.94 7.12
N SER A 114 5.95 4.79 7.79
CA SER A 114 6.91 3.67 7.69
C SER A 114 6.40 2.53 6.82
N ILE A 115 5.41 2.77 5.96
CA ILE A 115 4.76 1.72 5.18
C ILE A 115 5.52 1.49 3.89
N SER A 116 5.39 2.36 2.88
CA SER A 116 5.94 2.09 1.55
C SER A 116 7.34 2.67 1.31
N ASN A 117 8.26 2.54 2.28
CA ASN A 117 9.64 3.05 2.19
C ASN A 117 10.67 1.92 2.22
N TYR A 118 11.00 1.34 1.07
CA TYR A 118 11.88 0.17 0.99
C TYR A 118 12.67 0.13 -0.32
N VAL A 119 13.63 -0.79 -0.42
CA VAL A 119 14.48 -0.96 -1.60
C VAL A 119 14.39 -2.40 -2.09
N ILE A 120 14.17 -2.57 -3.39
CA ILE A 120 14.25 -3.88 -4.05
C ILE A 120 15.52 -3.93 -4.88
N GLN A 121 16.34 -4.96 -4.64
CA GLN A 121 17.44 -5.32 -5.52
C GLN A 121 16.93 -6.26 -6.61
N VAL A 122 17.14 -5.88 -7.87
CA VAL A 122 16.92 -6.76 -9.01
C VAL A 122 18.29 -7.21 -9.53
N SER A 123 18.55 -8.51 -9.48
CA SER A 123 19.80 -9.12 -9.97
C SER A 123 19.61 -9.79 -11.32
N SER A 124 20.73 -10.07 -12.00
CA SER A 124 20.72 -10.90 -13.20
C SER A 124 20.27 -12.34 -12.87
N SER A 125 19.59 -13.01 -13.80
CA SER A 125 19.32 -14.44 -13.68
C SER A 125 20.60 -15.27 -13.60
N ASP A 126 21.67 -14.79 -14.23
CA ASP A 126 22.92 -15.53 -14.39
C ASP A 126 23.86 -15.32 -13.20
N ASP A 127 23.68 -14.22 -12.45
CA ASP A 127 24.42 -13.93 -11.22
C ASP A 127 23.52 -13.19 -10.21
N PRO A 128 22.89 -13.92 -9.26
CA PRO A 128 22.07 -13.32 -8.23
C PRO A 128 22.82 -12.35 -7.30
N LYS A 129 24.15 -12.46 -7.21
CA LYS A 129 24.99 -11.59 -6.37
C LYS A 129 25.34 -10.27 -7.05
N SER A 130 25.10 -10.16 -8.35
CA SER A 130 25.37 -8.96 -9.13
C SER A 130 24.07 -8.17 -9.36
N PRO A 131 23.84 -7.09 -8.58
CA PRO A 131 22.68 -6.23 -8.77
C PRO A 131 22.74 -5.54 -10.14
N VAL A 132 21.63 -5.55 -10.87
CA VAL A 132 21.48 -4.84 -12.15
C VAL A 132 20.77 -3.51 -11.93
N VAL A 133 19.78 -3.48 -11.03
CA VAL A 133 19.10 -2.25 -10.63
C VAL A 133 18.65 -2.32 -9.17
N TYR A 134 18.67 -1.17 -8.51
CA TYR A 134 18.04 -0.95 -7.20
C TYR A 134 16.82 -0.05 -7.39
N LEU A 135 15.66 -0.53 -6.98
CA LEU A 135 14.41 0.21 -7.02
C LEU A 135 14.14 0.76 -5.62
N TYR A 136 14.18 2.09 -5.49
CA TYR A 136 13.89 2.76 -4.23
C TYR A 136 12.44 3.23 -4.23
N PHE A 137 11.70 2.84 -3.20
CA PHE A 137 10.33 3.23 -2.97
C PHE A 137 10.26 4.23 -1.82
N LEU A 138 9.49 5.30 -2.02
CA LEU A 138 9.30 6.39 -1.07
C LEU A 138 7.81 6.67 -0.94
N ASP A 139 7.35 6.77 0.31
CA ASP A 139 5.96 7.06 0.66
C ASP A 139 5.88 8.49 1.18
N SER A 140 5.35 9.41 0.38
CA SER A 140 5.18 10.81 0.78
C SER A 140 3.97 11.04 1.70
N GLY A 141 3.23 9.99 2.07
CA GLY A 141 2.00 10.09 2.85
C GLY A 141 0.79 10.42 2.00
N GLY A 142 -0.05 11.36 2.45
CA GLY A 142 -1.39 11.58 1.90
C GLY A 142 -2.40 10.52 2.34
N GLY A 143 -3.68 10.69 2.01
CA GLY A 143 -4.75 9.77 2.45
C GLY A 143 -4.95 9.87 3.96
N SER A 144 -4.65 8.78 4.69
CA SER A 144 -4.65 8.81 6.17
C SER A 144 -3.39 9.43 6.81
N TYR A 145 -2.38 9.78 6.01
CA TYR A 145 -1.11 10.36 6.48
C TYR A 145 -0.90 11.81 6.01
N PRO A 146 -0.08 12.62 6.72
CA PRO A 146 0.37 13.93 6.21
C PRO A 146 1.11 13.78 4.88
N GLN A 147 0.80 14.62 3.89
CA GLN A 147 1.41 14.58 2.55
C GLN A 147 2.72 15.40 2.51
N VAL A 148 3.78 14.85 3.08
CA VAL A 148 5.09 15.50 3.20
C VAL A 148 6.22 14.47 3.22
N ILE A 149 7.34 14.78 2.55
CA ILE A 149 8.59 14.05 2.73
C ILE A 149 9.32 14.64 3.94
N SER A 150 9.53 13.82 4.96
CA SER A 150 10.28 14.23 6.15
C SER A 150 11.80 14.20 5.92
N ASN A 151 12.54 14.98 6.70
CA ASN A 151 14.01 14.95 6.68
C ASN A 151 14.55 13.54 7.01
N ALA A 152 13.90 12.81 7.91
CA ALA A 152 14.25 11.43 8.24
C ALA A 152 14.16 10.48 7.05
N GLN A 153 13.19 10.67 6.14
CA GLN A 153 13.09 9.88 4.91
C GLN A 153 14.19 10.24 3.91
N ALA A 154 14.53 11.53 3.79
CA ALA A 154 15.63 11.97 2.94
C ALA A 154 16.98 11.41 3.44
N GLU A 155 17.24 11.52 4.75
CA GLU A 155 18.45 10.94 5.38
C GLU A 155 18.49 9.43 5.26
N TRP A 156 17.35 8.74 5.45
CA TRP A 156 17.28 7.30 5.23
C TRP A 156 17.64 6.93 3.80
N PHE A 157 17.09 7.63 2.80
CA PHE A 157 17.40 7.36 1.40
C PHE A 157 18.90 7.57 1.13
N GLN A 158 19.47 8.68 1.59
CA GLN A 158 20.89 8.97 1.44
C GLN A 158 21.74 7.85 2.03
N ASN A 159 21.56 7.56 3.32
CA ASN A 159 22.31 6.52 4.02
C ASN A 159 22.14 5.15 3.36
N LYS A 160 20.92 4.80 2.94
CA LYS A 160 20.64 3.51 2.31
C LYS A 160 21.28 3.39 0.93
N SER A 161 21.33 4.48 0.17
CA SER A 161 21.99 4.53 -1.13
C SER A 161 23.51 4.39 -1.01
N GLU A 162 24.12 5.02 -0.01
CA GLU A 162 25.55 4.90 0.29
C GLU A 162 25.92 3.50 0.79
N GLU A 163 25.07 2.89 1.63
CA GLU A 163 25.23 1.52 2.15
C GLU A 163 25.22 0.49 1.02
N ILE A 164 24.24 0.58 0.11
CA ILE A 164 23.98 -0.43 -0.92
C ILE A 164 24.83 -0.19 -2.18
N ASN A 165 25.22 1.07 -2.45
CA ASN A 165 26.01 1.45 -3.60
C ASN A 165 27.17 2.40 -3.21
N PRO A 166 28.16 1.93 -2.43
CA PRO A 166 29.22 2.77 -1.90
C PRO A 166 30.15 3.37 -2.97
N ASN A 167 30.10 2.83 -4.19
CA ASN A 167 30.93 3.26 -5.32
C ASN A 167 30.20 4.20 -6.29
N SER A 168 28.96 4.60 -5.99
CA SER A 168 28.24 5.60 -6.78
C SER A 168 28.98 6.94 -6.67
N ARG A 169 29.66 7.34 -7.76
CA ARG A 169 30.27 8.67 -7.85
C ARG A 169 29.18 9.67 -8.20
N HIS A 170 29.02 10.70 -7.36
CA HIS A 170 28.19 11.87 -7.61
C HIS A 170 28.65 12.65 -8.84
#